data_AF-A0A5C6XVY3-F1
#
_entry.id   AF-A0A5C6XVY3-F1
#
_cell.length_a   1.000
_cell.length_b   1.000
_cell.length_c   1.000
_cell.angle_alpha   90.00
_cell.angle_beta   90.00
_cell.angle_gamma   90.00
#
_symmetry.space_group_name_H-M   'P 1'
#
loop_
_entity.id
_entity.type
_entity.pdbx_description
1 polymer ?
#
loop_
_entity_poly.entity_id
_entity_poly.type
_entity_poly.pdbx_seq_one_letter_code
_entity_poly.pdbx_strand_id
1 'polypeptide(L)'
;MKLLKNISLIICVAILLWSCGSSPINNTKTQKEAPVVIANDSLEYEIIIIDPGFTFYLASTAHPEGFYSQNYMEARNRSWVLTWNQRAQSPSRFNSNIYENIIDYQANIDYGYEVNYKLFNYFLFAQRKYKMNLGGGFRNGRIN
;
A
#
# COMPACT_ATOMS: atom_id res chain seq x y z
N MET A 1 -28.52 -40.25 -35.20
CA MET A 1 -28.02 -38.84 -35.20
C MET A 1 -28.46 -38.03 -33.97
N LYS A 2 -29.68 -38.20 -33.43
CA LYS A 2 -30.14 -37.46 -32.22
C LYS A 2 -29.37 -37.84 -30.94
N LEU A 3 -29.05 -39.13 -30.75
CA LEU A 3 -28.30 -39.61 -29.59
C LEU A 3 -26.85 -39.08 -29.54
N LEU A 4 -26.14 -39.06 -30.68
CA LEU A 4 -24.78 -38.51 -30.77
C LEU A 4 -24.72 -37.00 -30.47
N LYS A 5 -25.74 -36.24 -30.87
CA LYS A 5 -25.85 -34.80 -30.56
C LYS A 5 -26.07 -34.56 -29.07
N ASN A 6 -26.87 -35.40 -28.42
CA ASN A 6 -27.10 -35.31 -26.97
C ASN A 6 -25.85 -35.69 -26.16
N ILE A 7 -25.10 -36.70 -26.61
CA ILE A 7 -23.82 -37.09 -25.97
C ILE A 7 -22.77 -35.97 -26.11
N SER A 8 -22.65 -35.37 -27.29
CA SER A 8 -21.76 -34.23 -27.51
C SER A 8 -22.10 -33.03 -26.63
N LEU A 9 -23.39 -32.75 -26.41
CA LEU A 9 -23.84 -31.67 -25.54
C LEU A 9 -23.51 -31.93 -24.06
N ILE A 10 -23.65 -33.17 -23.60
CA ILE A 10 -23.31 -33.57 -22.22
C ILE A 10 -21.79 -33.44 -21.97
N ILE A 11 -20.96 -33.82 -22.94
CA ILE A 11 -19.49 -33.70 -22.84
C ILE A 11 -19.07 -32.23 -22.75
N CYS A 12 -19.67 -31.33 -23.54
CA CYS A 12 -19.37 -29.90 -23.45
C CYS A 12 -19.72 -29.31 -22.08
N VAL A 13 -20.86 -29.71 -21.48
CA VAL A 13 -21.26 -29.23 -20.15
C VAL A 13 -20.31 -29.77 -19.06
N ALA A 14 -19.87 -31.02 -19.17
CA ALA A 14 -18.93 -31.61 -18.21
C ALA A 14 -17.56 -30.91 -18.21
N ILE A 15 -17.08 -30.47 -19.39
CA ILE A 15 -15.81 -29.74 -19.51
C ILE A 15 -15.89 -28.37 -18.83
N LEU A 16 -17.02 -27.66 -18.93
CA LEU A 16 -17.21 -26.36 -18.29
C LEU A 16 -17.16 -26.44 -16.76
N LEU A 17 -17.66 -27.55 -16.19
CA LEU A 17 -17.67 -27.79 -14.74
C LEU A 17 -16.31 -28.19 -14.17
N TRP A 18 -15.34 -28.60 -15.01
CA TRP A 18 -14.01 -29.02 -14.57
C TRP A 18 -13.02 -27.85 -14.39
N SER A 19 -13.39 -26.61 -14.71
CA SER A 19 -12.48 -25.47 -14.59
C SER A 19 -12.38 -24.86 -13.18
N CYS A 20 -13.04 -25.45 -12.17
CA CYS A 20 -12.98 -24.94 -10.80
C CYS A 20 -11.73 -25.49 -10.08
N GLY A 21 -10.56 -24.90 -10.37
CA GLY A 21 -9.35 -25.11 -9.58
C GLY A 21 -9.33 -24.15 -8.39
N SER A 22 -9.44 -24.65 -7.16
CA SER A 22 -9.12 -23.86 -5.98
C SER A 22 -7.61 -23.85 -5.78
N SER A 23 -7.01 -22.65 -5.68
CA SER A 23 -5.62 -22.55 -5.26
C SER A 23 -5.48 -22.99 -3.79
N PRO A 24 -4.46 -23.80 -3.44
CA PRO A 24 -4.22 -24.13 -2.04
C PRO A 24 -3.94 -22.84 -1.25
N ILE A 25 -4.67 -22.63 -0.15
CA ILE A 25 -4.32 -21.60 0.83
C ILE A 25 -3.05 -22.09 1.52
N ASN A 26 -1.91 -21.62 1.03
CA ASN A 26 -0.63 -21.79 1.70
C ASN A 26 -0.68 -20.98 3.01
N ASN A 27 -1.03 -21.65 4.11
CA ASN A 27 -0.72 -21.18 5.46
C ASN A 27 0.79 -21.31 5.68
N THR A 28 1.60 -20.61 4.90
CA THR A 28 2.99 -20.39 5.27
C THR A 28 2.98 -19.58 6.56
N LYS A 29 3.70 -20.06 7.57
CA LYS A 29 4.03 -19.27 8.76
C LYS A 29 4.39 -17.86 8.27
N THR A 30 3.63 -16.85 8.66
CA THR A 30 3.82 -15.48 8.20
C THR A 30 5.26 -15.10 8.51
N GLN A 31 6.14 -15.16 7.50
CA GLN A 31 7.48 -14.60 7.64
C GLN A 31 7.26 -13.14 7.98
N LYS A 32 7.83 -12.70 9.10
CA LYS A 32 7.81 -11.28 9.45
C LYS A 32 8.52 -10.55 8.31
N GLU A 33 7.79 -9.67 7.66
CA GLU A 33 8.31 -8.80 6.63
C GLU A 33 9.43 -7.94 7.21
N ALA A 34 10.51 -7.76 6.44
CA ALA A 34 11.58 -6.88 6.84
C ALA A 34 11.06 -5.43 6.88
N PRO A 35 11.48 -4.60 7.86
CA PRO A 35 11.13 -3.19 7.88
C PRO A 35 11.59 -2.47 6.61
N VAL A 36 10.75 -1.58 6.08
CA VAL A 36 11.16 -0.69 5.00
C VAL A 36 11.78 0.57 5.62
N VAL A 37 13.06 0.78 5.31
CA VAL A 37 13.81 1.96 5.74
C VAL A 37 13.69 3.05 4.67
N ILE A 38 13.20 4.22 5.09
CA ILE A 38 13.12 5.43 4.29
C ILE A 38 14.16 6.40 4.84
N ALA A 39 15.31 6.51 4.18
CA ALA A 39 16.44 7.26 4.71
C ALA A 39 17.06 8.22 3.69
N ASN A 40 17.71 9.24 4.22
CA ASN A 40 18.68 10.06 3.52
C ASN A 40 19.93 10.21 4.42
N ASP A 41 20.98 9.46 4.09
CA ASP A 41 22.21 9.39 4.90
C ASP A 41 22.91 10.74 5.03
N SER A 42 22.84 11.59 4.01
CA SER A 42 23.48 12.92 4.03
C SER A 42 22.80 13.89 5.00
N LEU A 43 21.54 13.64 5.33
CA LEU A 43 20.75 14.43 6.27
C LEU A 43 20.60 13.77 7.63
N GLU A 44 21.20 12.58 7.83
CA GLU A 44 20.98 11.74 9.02
C GLU A 44 19.49 11.53 9.31
N TYR A 45 18.67 11.39 8.26
CA TYR A 45 17.22 11.29 8.35
C TYR A 45 16.77 9.86 8.06
N GLU A 46 15.95 9.27 8.95
CA GLU A 46 15.44 7.91 8.82
C GLU A 46 13.99 7.79 9.32
N ILE A 47 13.18 7.05 8.57
CA ILE A 47 11.87 6.56 8.99
C ILE A 47 11.85 5.04 8.78
N ILE A 48 11.53 4.30 9.83
CA ILE A 48 11.36 2.84 9.76
C ILE A 48 9.87 2.51 9.70
N ILE A 49 9.46 1.79 8.65
CA ILE A 49 8.10 1.31 8.46
C ILE A 49 8.06 -0.21 8.69
N ILE A 50 7.32 -0.65 9.70
CA ILE A 50 7.15 -2.08 10.04
C ILE A 50 5.76 -2.63 9.68
N ASP A 51 5.03 -1.90 8.83
CA ASP A 51 3.65 -2.19 8.48
C ASP A 51 3.54 -3.30 7.40
N PRO A 52 2.99 -4.49 7.72
CA PRO A 52 3.00 -5.64 6.81
C PRO A 52 2.20 -5.39 5.52
N GLY A 53 2.79 -5.72 4.39
CA GLY A 53 2.28 -5.56 3.04
C GLY A 53 2.87 -4.34 2.32
N PHE A 54 3.63 -3.49 3.00
CA PHE A 54 4.17 -2.28 2.38
C PHE A 54 5.27 -2.60 1.34
N THR A 55 6.15 -3.55 1.61
CA THR A 55 7.16 -4.03 0.64
C THR A 55 6.48 -4.57 -0.62
N PHE A 56 5.44 -5.38 -0.44
CA PHE A 56 4.68 -5.91 -1.57
C PHE A 56 3.95 -4.79 -2.33
N TYR A 57 3.39 -3.81 -1.63
CA TYR A 57 2.76 -2.65 -2.25
C TYR A 57 3.75 -1.86 -3.14
N LEU A 58 4.96 -1.59 -2.64
CA LEU A 58 5.99 -0.92 -3.42
C LEU A 58 6.36 -1.70 -4.68
N ALA A 59 6.49 -3.03 -4.57
CA ALA A 59 6.87 -3.88 -5.69
C ALA A 59 5.77 -4.11 -6.74
N SER A 60 4.48 -4.04 -6.35
CA SER A 60 3.38 -4.50 -7.20
C SER A 60 2.34 -3.44 -7.57
N THR A 61 2.19 -2.42 -6.73
CA THR A 61 1.06 -1.48 -6.80
C THR A 61 1.52 -0.04 -6.96
N ALA A 62 2.66 0.33 -6.39
CA ALA A 62 3.22 1.66 -6.55
C ALA A 62 3.56 1.93 -8.01
N HIS A 63 3.30 3.15 -8.48
CA HIS A 63 3.84 3.60 -9.75
C HIS A 63 5.37 3.62 -9.69
N PRO A 64 6.08 3.35 -10.80
CA PRO A 64 7.53 3.38 -10.82
C PRO A 64 8.06 4.76 -10.42
N GLU A 65 9.28 4.79 -9.90
CA GLU A 65 10.00 6.03 -9.64
C GLU A 65 10.07 6.90 -10.90
N GLY A 66 9.98 8.22 -10.72
CA GLY A 66 9.89 9.20 -11.79
C GLY A 66 8.47 9.51 -12.27
N PHE A 67 7.46 8.71 -11.92
CA PHE A 67 6.07 8.96 -12.33
C PHE A 67 5.50 10.25 -11.71
N TYR A 68 5.70 10.44 -10.40
CA TYR A 68 5.32 11.67 -9.71
C TYR A 68 6.52 12.61 -9.59
N SER A 69 6.30 13.91 -9.76
CA SER A 69 7.31 14.92 -9.47
C SER A 69 7.55 15.03 -7.96
N GLN A 70 8.77 15.42 -7.57
CA GLN A 70 9.12 15.62 -6.17
C GLN A 70 8.18 16.63 -5.50
N ASN A 71 8.00 17.81 -6.09
CA ASN A 71 7.11 18.86 -5.56
C ASN A 71 5.68 18.37 -5.29
N TYR A 72 5.15 17.49 -6.16
CA TYR A 72 3.83 16.91 -5.96
C TYR A 72 3.77 16.01 -4.72
N MET A 73 4.79 15.16 -4.55
CA MET A 73 4.88 14.26 -3.40
C MET A 73 5.12 15.03 -2.11
N GLU A 74 6.01 16.04 -2.12
CA GLU A 74 6.27 16.89 -0.96
C GLU A 74 5.01 17.60 -0.47
N ALA A 75 4.23 18.20 -1.37
CA ALA A 75 3.00 18.91 -1.00
C ALA A 75 2.00 17.98 -0.29
N ARG A 76 1.89 16.72 -0.74
CA ARG A 76 1.05 15.69 -0.14
C ARG A 76 1.61 15.19 1.19
N ASN A 77 2.90 14.87 1.22
CA ASN A 77 3.60 14.38 2.41
C ASN A 77 3.47 15.37 3.57
N ARG A 78 3.66 16.68 3.33
CA ARG A 78 3.47 17.72 4.36
C ARG A 78 2.07 17.65 5.00
N SER A 79 1.02 17.57 4.20
CA SER A 79 -0.36 17.47 4.71
C SER A 79 -0.61 16.16 5.43
N TRP A 80 -0.09 15.04 4.93
CA TRP A 80 -0.35 13.72 5.49
C TRP A 80 0.45 13.44 6.75
N VAL A 81 1.71 13.90 6.84
CA VAL A 81 2.53 13.83 8.06
C VAL A 81 1.86 14.60 9.20
N LEU A 82 1.32 15.79 8.94
CA LEU A 82 0.62 16.57 9.96
C LEU A 82 -0.54 15.77 10.58
N THR A 83 -1.41 15.21 9.74
CA THR A 83 -2.55 14.40 10.20
C THR A 83 -2.08 13.10 10.87
N TRP A 84 -1.07 12.44 10.31
CA TRP A 84 -0.49 11.22 10.87
C TRP A 84 0.04 11.44 12.29
N ASN A 85 0.89 12.45 12.46
CA ASN A 85 1.49 12.79 13.75
C ASN A 85 0.43 13.21 14.78
N GLN A 86 -0.59 13.96 14.37
CA GLN A 86 -1.72 14.30 15.24
C GLN A 86 -2.40 13.04 15.79
N ARG A 87 -2.54 12.00 14.97
CA ARG A 87 -3.18 10.73 15.35
C ARG A 87 -2.26 9.85 16.19
N ALA A 88 -0.98 9.76 15.82
CA ALA A 88 0.06 9.06 16.59
C ALA A 88 0.16 9.58 18.03
N GLN A 89 0.02 10.90 18.22
CA GLN A 89 0.03 11.54 19.54
C GLN A 89 -1.29 11.42 20.32
N SER A 90 -2.32 10.79 19.74
CA SER A 90 -3.66 10.66 20.34
C SER A 90 -4.09 9.19 20.52
N PRO A 91 -3.33 8.37 21.27
CA PRO A 91 -3.59 6.93 21.39
C PRO A 91 -4.92 6.59 22.09
N SER A 92 -5.49 7.52 22.85
CA SER A 92 -6.83 7.38 23.42
C SER A 92 -7.96 7.40 22.38
N ARG A 93 -7.70 7.93 21.17
CA ARG A 93 -8.68 8.04 20.08
C ARG A 93 -8.32 7.20 18.86
N PHE A 94 -7.03 6.93 18.63
CA PHE A 94 -6.55 6.24 17.44
C PHE A 94 -5.76 4.99 17.83
N ASN A 95 -5.84 3.97 16.98
CA ASN A 95 -5.18 2.70 17.23
C ASN A 95 -3.65 2.84 17.10
N SER A 96 -2.92 2.64 18.19
CA SER A 96 -1.45 2.69 18.23
C SER A 96 -0.77 1.64 17.35
N ASN A 97 -1.46 0.55 16.99
CA ASN A 97 -0.96 -0.46 16.05
C ASN A 97 -1.03 0.00 14.58
N ILE A 98 -1.58 1.18 14.32
CA ILE A 98 -1.62 1.80 12.99
C ILE A 98 -0.68 3.00 12.96
N TYR A 99 -0.76 3.86 13.97
CA TYR A 99 0.05 5.09 14.07
C TYR A 99 1.23 4.84 15.02
N GLU A 100 2.22 4.11 14.53
CA GLU A 100 3.32 3.57 15.37
C GLU A 100 4.43 4.58 15.66
N ASN A 101 4.59 5.59 14.82
CA ASN A 101 5.68 6.55 14.90
C ASN A 101 5.24 7.99 14.65
N ILE A 102 6.06 8.93 15.13
CA ILE A 102 6.02 10.34 14.75
C ILE A 102 7.06 10.54 13.64
N ILE A 103 6.68 11.26 12.59
CA ILE A 103 7.53 11.53 11.43
C ILE A 103 7.96 12.99 11.46
N ASP A 104 9.26 13.26 11.65
CA ASP A 104 9.81 14.62 11.69
C ASP A 104 10.10 15.17 10.29
N TYR A 105 9.04 15.46 9.55
CA TYR A 105 9.12 15.98 8.18
C TYR A 105 8.93 17.50 8.16
N GLN A 106 10.01 18.22 7.85
CA GLN A 106 10.05 19.68 7.83
C GLN A 106 9.92 20.20 6.38
N ALA A 107 9.04 21.18 6.18
CA ALA A 107 8.70 21.68 4.85
C ALA A 107 9.82 22.46 4.12
N ASN A 108 10.86 22.86 4.85
CA ASN A 108 12.01 23.63 4.35
C ASN A 108 13.26 22.75 4.12
N ILE A 109 13.17 21.44 4.33
CA ILE A 109 14.26 20.50 4.10
C ILE A 109 13.96 19.70 2.83
N ASP A 110 14.94 19.62 1.93
CA ASP A 110 14.88 18.73 0.78
C ASP A 110 15.43 17.35 1.16
N TYR A 111 14.53 16.44 1.49
CA TYR A 111 14.88 15.06 1.84
C TYR A 111 15.29 14.20 0.62
N GLY A 112 15.21 14.74 -0.59
CA GLY A 112 15.46 14.03 -1.83
C GLY A 112 14.25 13.23 -2.33
N TYR A 113 14.38 12.78 -3.59
CA TYR A 113 13.29 12.11 -4.29
C TYR A 113 12.88 10.80 -3.62
N GLU A 114 13.84 9.95 -3.26
CA GLU A 114 13.58 8.59 -2.74
C GLU A 114 12.79 8.62 -1.42
N VAL A 115 13.18 9.51 -0.48
CA VAL A 115 12.46 9.69 0.78
C VAL A 115 11.02 10.11 0.50
N ASN A 116 10.85 11.13 -0.34
CA ASN A 116 9.53 11.63 -0.69
C ASN A 116 8.67 10.57 -1.39
N TYR A 117 9.26 9.78 -2.28
CA TYR A 117 8.60 8.70 -3.01
C TYR A 117 8.12 7.58 -2.09
N LYS A 118 8.99 7.05 -1.22
CA LYS A 118 8.60 5.97 -0.31
C LYS A 118 7.59 6.45 0.72
N LEU A 119 7.77 7.65 1.29
CA LEU A 119 6.84 8.22 2.27
C LEU A 119 5.45 8.47 1.66
N PHE A 120 5.42 9.01 0.43
CA PHE A 120 4.18 9.22 -0.31
C PHE A 120 3.43 7.91 -0.56
N ASN A 121 4.15 6.88 -1.02
CA ASN A 121 3.58 5.56 -1.25
C ASN A 121 3.12 4.88 0.04
N TYR A 122 3.83 5.09 1.16
CA TYR A 122 3.39 4.59 2.47
C TYR A 122 2.04 5.17 2.87
N PHE A 123 1.84 6.48 2.71
CA PHE A 123 0.54 7.08 3.03
C PHE A 123 -0.59 6.64 2.10
N LEU A 124 -0.31 6.40 0.82
CA LEU A 124 -1.31 5.79 -0.08
C LEU A 124 -1.68 4.38 0.36
N PHE A 125 -0.68 3.57 0.70
CA PHE A 125 -0.85 2.22 1.22
C PHE A 125 -1.67 2.23 2.52
N ALA A 126 -1.29 3.04 3.52
CA ALA A 126 -1.97 3.11 4.80
C ALA A 126 -3.43 3.58 4.65
N GLN A 127 -3.68 4.60 3.83
CA GLN A 127 -5.05 5.07 3.58
C GLN A 127 -5.94 3.99 2.94
N ARG A 128 -5.40 3.22 1.99
CA ARG A 128 -6.11 2.09 1.35
C ARG A 128 -6.31 0.93 2.33
N LYS A 129 -5.24 0.47 2.99
CA LYS A 129 -5.23 -0.68 3.90
C LYS A 129 -6.18 -0.47 5.07
N TYR A 130 -6.12 0.69 5.71
CA TYR A 130 -6.90 1.00 6.91
C TYR A 130 -8.18 1.77 6.61
N LYS A 131 -8.50 2.00 5.34
CA LYS A 131 -9.67 2.77 4.89
C LYS A 131 -9.78 4.15 5.58
N MET A 132 -8.64 4.76 5.88
CA MET A 132 -8.56 6.07 6.54
C MET A 132 -8.37 7.19 5.52
N ASN A 133 -8.63 8.43 5.93
CA ASN A 133 -8.33 9.63 5.15
C ASN A 133 -7.37 10.53 5.93
N LEU A 134 -6.23 10.89 5.35
CA LEU A 134 -5.24 11.79 5.96
C LEU A 134 -5.40 13.26 5.49
N GLY A 135 -6.41 13.55 4.65
CA GLY A 135 -6.69 14.87 4.10
C GLY A 135 -6.01 15.12 2.75
N GLY A 136 -5.82 16.40 2.40
CA GLY A 136 -5.06 16.80 1.21
C GLY A 136 -5.70 16.45 -0.14
N GLY A 137 -7.04 16.36 -0.20
CA GLY A 137 -7.78 16.05 -1.43
C GLY A 137 -7.79 14.58 -1.84
N PHE A 138 -7.26 13.68 -1.01
CA PHE A 138 -7.39 12.24 -1.21
C PHE A 138 -8.85 11.80 -0.97
N ARG A 139 -9.44 11.11 -1.95
CA ARG A 139 -10.78 10.52 -1.87
C ARG A 139 -10.68 9.04 -2.18
N ASN A 140 -11.07 8.18 -1.24
CA ASN A 140 -11.19 6.74 -1.46
C ASN A 140 -12.12 6.50 -2.66
N GLY A 141 -11.56 6.03 -3.78
CA GLY A 141 -12.30 5.76 -5.02
C GLY A 141 -11.86 6.59 -6.24
N ARG A 142 -11.02 7.60 -6.09
CA ARG A 142 -10.30 8.20 -7.24
C ARG A 142 -8.98 7.46 -7.44
N ILE A 143 -8.91 6.69 -8.53
CA ILE A 143 -7.65 6.17 -9.06
C ILE A 143 -6.89 7.41 -9.55
N ASN A 144 -5.81 7.77 -8.87
CA ASN A 144 -4.86 8.79 -9.35
C ASN A 144 -3.76 8.10 -10.12
#